data_AF-A0A3D5NT07-F1
#
_entry.id   AF-A0A3D5NT07-F1
#
_cell.length_a   1.000
_cell.length_b   1.000
_cell.length_c   1.000
_cell.angle_alpha   90.00
_cell.angle_beta   90.00
_cell.angle_gamma   90.00
#
_symmetry.space_group_name_H-M   'P 1'
#
loop_
_entity.id
_entity.type
_entity.pdbx_description
1 polymer ?
#
loop_
_entity_poly.entity_id
_entity_poly.type
_entity_poly.pdbx_seq_one_letter_code
_entity_poly.pdbx_strand_id
1 'polypeptide(L)'
;MNRKNREVIEILYKTHPDAKCELEHESPLQLLVATILSAQATDKKVNEVTRDMFAKYQTLDDFLGMTEEELESYIKVIGLYKSKGRNLMKLFPILKEEHGGEVPGTMEELTA
;
A
#
# COMPACT_ATOMS: atom_id res chain seq x y z
N MET A 1 -25.10 17.74 -1.83
CA MET A 1 -24.45 17.69 -3.16
C MET A 1 -25.36 18.37 -4.19
N ASN A 2 -24.86 19.36 -4.95
CA ASN A 2 -25.68 20.13 -5.90
C ASN A 2 -25.89 19.38 -7.24
N ARG A 3 -26.74 19.91 -8.12
CA ARG A 3 -27.07 19.29 -9.42
C ARG A 3 -25.83 19.07 -10.30
N LYS A 4 -24.96 20.07 -10.42
CA LYS A 4 -23.73 20.00 -11.23
C LYS A 4 -22.80 18.89 -10.77
N ASN A 5 -22.63 18.71 -9.46
CA ASN A 5 -21.79 17.64 -8.91
C ASN A 5 -22.34 16.24 -9.26
N ARG A 6 -23.67 16.06 -9.27
CA ARG A 6 -24.30 14.79 -9.68
C ARG A 6 -24.08 14.53 -11.17
N GLU A 7 -24.28 15.53 -12.02
CA GLU A 7 -24.03 15.44 -13.46
C GLU A 7 -22.56 15.03 -13.75
N VAL A 8 -21.59 15.63 -13.04
CA VAL A 8 -20.17 15.27 -13.18
C VAL A 8 -19.91 13.81 -12.77
N ILE A 9 -20.42 13.37 -11.62
CA ILE A 9 -20.24 11.99 -11.14
C ILE A 9 -20.86 10.98 -12.11
N GLU A 10 -22.05 11.26 -12.65
CA GLU A 10 -22.68 10.39 -13.66
C GLU A 10 -21.86 10.28 -14.94
N ILE A 11 -21.24 11.38 -15.39
CA ILE A 11 -20.34 11.36 -16.55
C ILE A 11 -19.11 10.50 -16.23
N LEU A 12 -18.48 10.68 -15.07
CA LEU A 12 -17.31 9.89 -14.66
C LEU A 12 -17.61 8.38 -14.62
N TYR A 13 -18.74 7.97 -14.05
CA TYR A 13 -19.15 6.57 -14.04
C TYR A 13 -19.38 6.00 -15.45
N LYS A 14 -19.89 6.83 -16.38
CA LYS A 14 -20.10 6.41 -17.78
C LYS A 14 -18.80 6.36 -18.58
N THR A 15 -17.86 7.28 -18.35
CA THR A 15 -16.62 7.37 -19.13
C THR A 15 -15.50 6.49 -18.58
N HIS A 16 -15.57 6.11 -17.30
CA HIS A 16 -14.59 5.25 -16.64
C HIS A 16 -15.29 4.10 -15.88
N PRO A 17 -16.06 3.24 -16.57
CA PRO A 17 -16.83 2.17 -15.93
C PRO A 17 -15.95 1.16 -15.18
N ASP A 18 -14.68 1.05 -15.56
CA ASP A 18 -13.74 0.05 -15.07
C ASP A 18 -12.72 0.65 -14.07
N ALA A 19 -12.93 1.90 -13.63
CA ALA A 19 -12.02 2.59 -12.72
C ALA A 19 -11.88 1.82 -11.40
N LYS A 20 -10.64 1.48 -11.07
CA LYS A 20 -10.26 0.75 -9.86
C LYS A 20 -8.87 1.16 -9.40
N CYS A 21 -8.46 0.69 -8.23
CA CYS A 21 -7.09 0.85 -7.76
C CYS A 21 -6.11 0.20 -8.75
N GLU A 22 -5.07 0.94 -9.16
CA GLU A 22 -4.04 0.44 -10.10
C GLU A 22 -2.87 -0.25 -9.38
N LEU A 23 -2.78 -0.14 -8.05
CA LEU A 23 -1.76 -0.85 -7.28
C LEU A 23 -2.01 -2.36 -7.31
N GLU A 24 -1.03 -3.13 -7.77
CA GLU A 24 -1.09 -4.60 -7.84
C GLU A 24 -0.95 -5.19 -6.42
N HIS A 25 -1.99 -5.89 -5.94
CA HIS A 25 -2.04 -6.52 -4.62
C HIS A 25 -3.03 -7.71 -4.59
N GLU A 26 -2.78 -8.67 -3.72
CA GLU A 26 -3.62 -9.86 -3.49
C GLU A 26 -4.19 -9.92 -2.06
N SER A 27 -3.76 -9.03 -1.17
CA SER A 27 -4.21 -8.98 0.23
C SER A 27 -4.28 -7.54 0.78
N PRO A 28 -5.04 -7.31 1.87
CA PRO A 28 -5.04 -6.01 2.56
C PRO A 28 -3.64 -5.58 3.03
N LEU A 29 -2.80 -6.53 3.45
CA LEU A 29 -1.42 -6.25 3.85
C LEU A 29 -0.59 -5.72 2.68
N GLN A 30 -0.68 -6.38 1.52
CA GLN A 30 0.01 -5.92 0.30
C GLN A 30 -0.48 -4.53 -0.13
N LEU A 31 -1.79 -4.28 -0.07
CA LEU A 31 -2.35 -2.97 -0.38
C LEU A 31 -1.86 -1.87 0.58
N LEU A 32 -1.78 -2.16 1.89
CA LEU A 32 -1.27 -1.23 2.88
C LEU A 32 0.20 -0.86 2.59
N VAL A 33 1.04 -1.88 2.33
CA VAL A 33 2.45 -1.68 1.96
C VAL A 33 2.57 -0.86 0.67
N ALA A 34 1.83 -1.22 -0.38
CA ALA A 34 1.85 -0.51 -1.66
C ALA A 34 1.36 0.95 -1.52
N THR A 35 0.37 1.20 -0.66
CA THR A 35 -0.15 2.55 -0.37
C THR A 35 0.88 3.42 0.34
N ILE A 36 1.65 2.86 1.28
CA ILE A 36 2.76 3.59 1.92
C ILE A 36 3.85 3.92 0.90
N LEU A 37 4.14 2.99 -0.01
CA LEU A 37 5.13 3.19 -1.07
C LEU A 37 4.68 4.19 -2.15
N SER A 38 3.37 4.35 -2.38
CA SER A 38 2.83 5.22 -3.43
C SER A 38 2.99 6.72 -3.15
N ALA A 39 3.23 7.11 -1.89
CA ALA A 39 3.40 8.52 -1.53
C ALA A 39 4.51 9.20 -2.38
N GLN A 40 4.16 10.14 -3.25
CA GLN A 40 5.08 10.79 -4.20
C GLN A 40 5.79 9.80 -5.16
N ALA A 41 5.12 8.71 -5.51
CA ALA A 41 5.54 7.76 -6.54
C ALA A 41 4.39 7.54 -7.54
N THR A 42 4.69 6.91 -8.68
CA THR A 42 3.66 6.48 -9.63
C THR A 42 3.29 5.03 -9.34
N ASP A 43 2.03 4.66 -9.53
CA ASP A 43 1.55 3.29 -9.35
C ASP A 43 2.37 2.30 -10.18
N LYS A 44 2.74 2.68 -11.41
CA LYS A 44 3.67 1.90 -12.25
C LYS A 44 4.99 1.57 -11.56
N LYS A 45 5.61 2.54 -10.89
CA LYS A 45 6.90 2.33 -10.20
C LYS A 45 6.72 1.53 -8.92
N VAL A 46 5.59 1.69 -8.22
CA VAL A 46 5.26 0.86 -7.05
C VAL A 46 5.09 -0.59 -7.49
N ASN A 47 4.27 -0.86 -8.51
CA ASN A 47 4.02 -2.21 -9.03
C ASN A 47 5.33 -2.89 -9.52
N GLU A 48 6.24 -2.14 -10.12
CA GLU A 48 7.55 -2.66 -10.54
C GLU A 48 8.36 -3.22 -9.36
N VAL A 49 8.39 -2.53 -8.21
CA VAL A 49 9.15 -3.00 -7.05
C VAL A 49 8.39 -4.01 -6.20
N THR A 50 7.06 -3.88 -6.11
CA THR A 50 6.25 -4.74 -5.27
C THR A 50 6.02 -6.10 -5.90
N ARG A 51 6.08 -6.25 -7.23
CA ARG A 51 5.92 -7.54 -7.91
C ARG A 51 6.87 -8.61 -7.37
N ASP A 52 8.17 -8.33 -7.38
CA ASP A 52 9.19 -9.29 -6.93
C ASP A 52 9.18 -9.42 -5.40
N MET A 53 8.93 -8.31 -4.70
CA MET A 53 8.86 -8.29 -3.24
C MET A 53 7.68 -9.14 -2.74
N PHE A 54 6.48 -8.97 -3.27
CA PHE A 54 5.28 -9.72 -2.85
C PHE A 54 5.32 -11.18 -3.27
N ALA A 55 6.05 -11.53 -4.33
CA ALA A 55 6.31 -12.93 -4.65
C ALA A 55 7.13 -13.64 -3.56
N LYS A 56 8.08 -12.94 -2.92
CA LYS A 56 8.91 -13.47 -1.82
C LYS A 56 8.27 -13.31 -0.44
N TYR A 57 7.57 -12.21 -0.19
CA TYR A 57 7.00 -11.84 1.11
C TYR A 57 5.47 -11.74 1.00
N GLN A 58 4.77 -12.80 1.41
CA GLN A 58 3.31 -12.92 1.21
C GLN A 58 2.53 -12.70 2.50
N THR A 59 3.10 -13.13 3.62
CA THR A 59 2.49 -13.09 4.96
C THR A 59 3.16 -12.05 5.85
N LEU A 60 2.46 -11.61 6.90
CA LEU A 60 3.05 -10.71 7.89
C LEU A 60 4.32 -11.30 8.52
N ASP A 61 4.35 -12.60 8.77
CA ASP A 61 5.52 -13.27 9.35
C ASP A 61 6.72 -13.25 8.39
N ASP A 62 6.49 -13.32 7.06
CA ASP A 62 7.57 -13.10 6.07
C ASP A 62 8.13 -11.69 6.17
N PHE A 63 7.25 -10.67 6.24
CA PHE A 63 7.67 -9.27 6.38
C PHE A 63 8.38 -8.99 7.71
N LEU A 64 7.96 -9.62 8.81
CA LEU A 64 8.65 -9.54 10.11
C LEU A 64 10.06 -10.15 10.07
N GLY A 65 10.29 -11.13 9.20
CA GLY A 65 11.60 -11.74 8.96
C GLY A 65 12.51 -10.94 8.03
N MET A 66 12.00 -9.91 7.36
CA MET A 66 12.74 -9.07 6.40
C MET A 66 13.69 -8.12 7.15
N THR A 67 14.91 -7.91 6.63
CA THR A 67 15.78 -6.85 7.16
C THR A 67 15.53 -5.50 6.49
N GLU A 68 15.94 -4.40 7.14
CA GLU A 68 15.84 -3.06 6.55
C GLU A 68 16.65 -2.97 5.24
N GLU A 69 17.82 -3.59 5.18
CA GLU A 69 18.65 -3.62 3.98
C GLU A 69 18.00 -4.42 2.84
N GLU A 70 17.35 -5.54 3.15
CA GLU A 70 16.58 -6.30 2.17
C GLU A 70 15.43 -5.45 1.61
N LEU A 71 14.65 -4.79 2.48
CA LEU A 71 13.58 -3.90 2.07
C LEU A 71 14.08 -2.77 1.17
N GLU A 72 15.11 -2.04 1.63
CA GLU A 72 15.70 -0.94 0.89
C GLU A 72 16.22 -1.37 -0.48
N SER A 73 16.70 -2.62 -0.62
CA SER A 73 17.17 -3.14 -1.90
C SER A 73 16.07 -3.17 -2.98
N TYR A 74 14.81 -3.46 -2.59
CA TYR A 74 13.64 -3.40 -3.47
C TYR A 74 13.22 -1.95 -3.75
N ILE A 75 13.11 -1.14 -2.70
CA ILE A 75 12.41 0.15 -2.78
C ILE A 75 13.32 1.35 -3.05
N LYS A 76 14.65 1.20 -3.14
CA LYS A 76 15.61 2.31 -3.35
C LYS A 76 15.33 3.17 -4.59
N VAL A 77 14.62 2.63 -5.58
CA VAL A 77 14.22 3.36 -6.80
C VAL A 77 12.99 4.25 -6.61
N ILE A 78 12.34 4.15 -5.44
CA ILE A 78 11.21 4.99 -5.03
C ILE A 78 11.73 6.20 -4.25
N GLY A 79 11.17 7.38 -4.50
CA GLY A 79 11.45 8.58 -3.72
C GLY A 79 11.10 8.39 -2.24
N LEU A 80 11.91 8.96 -1.35
CA LEU A 80 11.76 8.87 0.11
C LEU A 80 11.89 7.43 0.67
N TYR A 81 12.59 6.53 -0.05
CA TYR A 81 12.69 5.12 0.35
C TYR A 81 13.17 4.90 1.78
N LYS A 82 14.11 5.72 2.29
CA LYS A 82 14.61 5.58 3.68
C LYS A 82 13.55 5.83 4.74
N SER A 83 12.68 6.83 4.54
CA SER A 83 11.59 7.07 5.49
C SER A 83 10.47 6.05 5.33
N LYS A 84 10.17 5.65 4.09
CA LYS A 84 9.18 4.61 3.80
C LYS A 84 9.60 3.25 4.38
N GLY A 85 10.85 2.84 4.18
CA GLY A 85 11.43 1.63 4.72
C GLY A 85 11.32 1.58 6.24
N ARG A 86 11.82 2.62 6.93
CA ARG A 86 11.67 2.73 8.40
C ARG A 86 10.22 2.69 8.88
N ASN A 87 9.29 3.30 8.14
CA ASN A 87 7.87 3.26 8.51
C ASN A 87 7.29 1.85 8.36
N LEU A 88 7.62 1.15 7.27
CA LEU A 88 7.20 -0.24 7.05
C LEU A 88 7.81 -1.18 8.11
N MET A 89 9.10 -1.04 8.42
CA MET A 89 9.76 -1.84 9.46
C MET A 89 9.14 -1.66 10.85
N LYS A 90 8.55 -0.48 11.14
CA LYS A 90 7.80 -0.23 12.37
C LYS A 90 6.36 -0.74 12.31
N LEU A 91 5.75 -0.70 11.14
CA LEU A 91 4.37 -1.12 10.93
C LEU A 91 4.19 -2.62 11.20
N PHE A 92 5.09 -3.47 10.71
CA PHE A 92 4.87 -4.92 10.80
C PHE A 92 4.75 -5.44 12.25
N PRO A 93 5.61 -5.01 13.22
CA PRO A 93 5.43 -5.36 14.62
C PRO A 93 4.11 -4.82 15.21
N ILE A 94 3.71 -3.59 14.89
CA ILE A 94 2.45 -3.00 15.37
C ILE A 94 1.26 -3.83 14.91
N LEU A 95 1.22 -4.25 13.65
CA LEU A 95 0.16 -5.14 13.15
C LEU A 95 0.10 -6.44 13.95
N LYS A 96 1.25 -7.03 14.31
CA LYS A 96 1.31 -8.27 15.09
C LYS A 96 0.86 -8.07 16.54
N GLU A 97 1.37 -7.04 17.20
CA GLU A 97 1.21 -6.81 18.64
C GLU A 97 -0.14 -6.18 18.99
N GLU A 98 -0.61 -5.21 18.19
CA GLU A 98 -1.79 -4.40 18.50
C GLU A 98 -3.03 -4.84 17.71
N HIS A 99 -2.84 -5.43 16.53
CA HIS A 99 -3.94 -5.82 15.62
C HIS A 99 -4.02 -7.31 15.33
N GLY A 100 -3.35 -8.15 16.13
CA GLY A 100 -3.45 -9.62 16.03
C GLY A 100 -2.91 -10.21 14.72
N GLY A 101 -2.13 -9.43 13.97
CA GLY A 101 -1.55 -9.81 12.67
C GLY A 101 -2.40 -9.45 11.46
N GLU A 102 -3.50 -8.72 11.62
CA GLU A 102 -4.39 -8.31 10.53
C GLU A 102 -4.35 -6.80 10.29
N VAL A 103 -4.69 -6.37 9.06
CA VAL A 103 -4.84 -4.95 8.75
C VAL A 103 -6.17 -4.44 9.32
N PRO A 104 -6.18 -3.34 10.10
CA PRO A 104 -7.40 -2.82 10.70
C PRO A 104 -8.46 -2.44 9.67
N GLY A 105 -9.73 -2.64 10.04
CA GLY A 105 -10.87 -2.40 9.15
C GLY A 105 -11.41 -0.96 9.18
N THR A 106 -10.87 -0.10 10.04
CA THR A 106 -11.35 1.28 10.23
C THR A 106 -10.25 2.32 9.99
N MET A 107 -10.65 3.51 9.51
CA MET A 107 -9.70 4.61 9.29
C MET A 107 -9.08 5.13 10.59
N GLU A 108 -9.83 5.12 11.69
CA GLU A 108 -9.32 5.50 13.02
C GLU A 108 -8.17 4.59 13.43
N GLU A 109 -8.36 3.26 13.36
CA GLU A 109 -7.29 2.31 13.72
C GLU A 109 -6.11 2.37 12.74
N LEU A 110 -6.34 2.65 11.45
CA LEU A 110 -5.25 2.81 10.47
C LEU A 110 -4.39 4.06 10.68
N THR A 111 -4.85 5.04 11.47
CA THR A 111 -4.20 6.36 11.60
C THR A 111 -3.91 6.79 13.04
N ALA A 112 -4.16 5.91 14.02
CA ALA A 112 -3.83 6.12 15.43
C ALA A 112 -2.31 6.18 15.66
#